data_AF-A0A7U6KS95-F1
#
_entry.id   AF-A0A7U6KS95-F1
#
_cell.length_a   1.000
_cell.length_b   1.000
_cell.length_c   1.000
_cell.angle_alpha   90.00
_cell.angle_beta   90.00
_cell.angle_gamma   90.00
#
_symmetry.space_group_name_H-M   'P 1'
#
loop_
_entity.id
_entity.type
_entity.pdbx_description
1 polymer ?
#
loop_
_entity_poly.entity_id
_entity_poly.type
_entity_poly.pdbx_seq_one_letter_code
_entity_poly.pdbx_strand_id
1 'polypeptide(L)'
;MTYNMAYKKIVKVYLAVKRRIQPGDKMAGRHGNKGVVSRIMPVEDMPYDENGNTVDIVLNPLGVPSRMNIGQVLETHLGMAAKGLGGED
;
A
#
# COMPACT_ATOMS: atom_id res chain seq x y z
N MET A 1 -30.21 46.04 7.60
CA MET A 1 -30.43 45.45 8.93
C MET A 1 -29.77 44.09 8.94
N THR A 2 -28.48 44.05 9.30
CA THR A 2 -27.65 42.85 9.23
C THR A 2 -27.38 42.41 10.67
N TYR A 3 -28.04 41.35 11.13
CA TYR A 3 -27.81 40.80 12.47
C TYR A 3 -26.52 40.00 12.48
N ASN A 4 -25.47 40.55 13.11
CA ASN A 4 -24.29 39.79 13.49
C ASN A 4 -24.59 39.10 14.83
N MET A 5 -25.05 37.84 14.80
CA MET A 5 -25.22 37.03 16.01
C MET A 5 -23.84 36.59 16.52
N ALA A 6 -23.38 37.21 17.61
CA ALA A 6 -22.17 36.79 18.33
C ALA A 6 -22.42 35.47 19.09
N TYR A 7 -21.77 34.39 18.67
CA TYR A 7 -21.76 33.13 19.41
C TYR A 7 -20.91 33.29 20.69
N LYS A 8 -21.39 32.77 21.83
CA LYS A 8 -20.77 33.01 23.15
C LYS A 8 -19.68 32.00 23.53
N LYS A 9 -19.65 30.79 22.97
CA LYS A 9 -18.60 29.76 23.16
C LYS A 9 -18.54 28.81 21.96
N ILE A 10 -17.34 28.47 21.50
CA ILE A 10 -17.08 27.40 20.51
C ILE A 10 -16.58 26.17 21.27
N VAL A 11 -17.12 25.00 20.96
CA VAL A 11 -16.60 23.70 21.44
C VAL A 11 -16.10 22.93 20.22
N LYS A 12 -14.85 22.44 20.27
CA LYS A 12 -14.27 21.56 19.26
C LYS A 12 -14.13 20.16 19.85
N VAL A 13 -14.68 19.17 19.17
CA VAL A 13 -14.51 17.76 19.53
C VAL A 13 -13.64 17.11 18.46
N TYR A 14 -12.58 16.42 18.89
CA TYR A 14 -11.66 15.70 18.02
C TYR A 14 -11.93 14.20 18.15
N LEU A 15 -12.29 13.56 17.04
CA LEU A 15 -12.44 12.11 16.97
C LEU A 15 -11.34 11.53 16.09
N ALA A 16 -10.54 10.63 16.65
CA ALA A 16 -9.59 9.83 15.89
C ALA A 16 -10.22 8.48 15.52
N VAL A 17 -10.11 8.10 14.25
CA VAL A 17 -10.59 6.81 13.74
C VAL A 17 -9.45 6.11 13.00
N LYS A 18 -9.20 4.84 13.31
CA LYS A 18 -8.26 4.00 12.54
C LYS A 18 -8.97 3.44 11.32
N ARG A 19 -8.47 3.75 10.13
CA ARG A 19 -8.98 3.22 8.85
C ARG A 19 -8.15 2.02 8.41
N ARG A 20 -8.82 0.94 8.01
CA ARG A 20 -8.21 -0.26 7.40
C ARG A 20 -8.16 -0.08 5.88
N ILE A 21 -7.24 -0.80 5.23
CA ILE A 21 -7.14 -0.87 3.77
C ILE A 21 -8.39 -1.53 3.18
N GLN A 22 -8.91 -0.99 2.09
CA GLN A 22 -10.09 -1.48 1.40
C GLN A 22 -9.88 -1.49 -0.12
N PRO A 23 -10.63 -2.34 -0.87
CA PRO A 23 -10.69 -2.23 -2.32
C PRO A 23 -11.10 -0.81 -2.73
N GLY A 24 -10.41 -0.26 -3.72
CA GLY A 24 -10.57 1.14 -4.13
C GLY A 24 -9.57 2.13 -3.51
N ASP A 25 -8.82 1.71 -2.48
CA ASP A 25 -7.75 2.55 -1.95
C ASP A 25 -6.59 2.70 -2.95
N LYS A 26 -6.03 3.91 -3.03
CA LYS A 26 -4.92 4.22 -3.92
C LYS A 26 -3.59 3.98 -3.22
N MET A 27 -2.71 3.24 -3.88
CA MET A 27 -1.36 2.91 -3.42
C MET A 27 -0.32 3.38 -4.44
N ALA A 28 0.90 3.66 -3.97
CA ALA A 28 2.02 4.02 -4.84
C ALA A 28 3.33 3.42 -4.30
N GLY A 29 4.20 3.00 -5.20
CA GLY A 29 5.55 2.56 -4.89
C GLY A 29 6.59 3.68 -5.04
N ARG A 30 7.82 3.40 -4.61
CA ARG A 30 8.94 4.35 -4.58
C ARG A 30 9.48 4.70 -5.96
N HIS A 31 9.19 3.86 -6.96
CA HIS A 31 9.61 4.01 -8.34
C HIS A 31 8.51 4.58 -9.26
N GLY A 32 7.56 5.35 -8.69
CA GLY A 32 6.54 6.09 -9.43
C GLY A 32 5.38 5.23 -9.96
N ASN A 33 5.37 3.92 -9.69
CA ASN A 33 4.22 3.06 -9.98
C ASN A 33 3.05 3.41 -9.06
N LYS A 34 1.88 3.67 -9.65
CA LYS A 34 0.63 3.97 -8.92
C LYS A 34 -0.41 2.92 -9.27
N GLY A 35 -1.25 2.56 -8.32
CA GLY A 35 -2.32 1.58 -8.51
C GLY A 35 -3.47 1.81 -7.53
N VAL A 36 -4.58 1.13 -7.79
CA VAL A 36 -5.74 1.06 -6.90
C VAL A 36 -5.88 -0.40 -6.46
N VAL A 37 -6.15 -0.65 -5.19
CA VAL A 37 -6.37 -2.00 -4.66
C VAL A 37 -7.60 -2.60 -5.36
N SER A 38 -7.39 -3.65 -6.15
CA SER A 38 -8.47 -4.29 -6.92
C SER A 38 -9.31 -5.22 -6.06
N ARG A 39 -8.67 -6.08 -5.27
CA ARG A 39 -9.32 -7.07 -4.41
C ARG A 39 -8.41 -7.45 -3.26
N ILE A 40 -9.00 -7.83 -2.13
CA ILE A 40 -8.31 -8.47 -1.01
C ILE A 40 -8.63 -9.96 -1.12
N MET A 41 -7.60 -10.79 -1.31
CA MET A 41 -7.75 -12.25 -1.44
C MET A 41 -7.51 -12.94 -0.09
N PRO A 42 -8.17 -14.08 0.18
CA PRO A 42 -7.75 -15.02 1.22
C PRO A 42 -6.32 -15.54 0.96
N VAL A 43 -5.62 -15.95 2.01
CA VAL A 43 -4.20 -16.35 1.94
C VAL A 43 -4.03 -17.65 1.15
N GLU A 44 -4.99 -18.55 1.27
CA GLU A 44 -5.04 -19.85 0.59
C GLU A 44 -5.13 -19.73 -0.95
N ASP A 45 -5.64 -18.62 -1.46
CA ASP A 45 -5.77 -18.36 -2.91
C ASP A 45 -4.54 -17.66 -3.50
N MET A 46 -3.59 -17.24 -2.65
CA MET A 46 -2.41 -16.51 -3.09
C MET A 46 -1.32 -17.46 -3.61
N PRO A 47 -0.53 -17.05 -4.62
CA PRO A 47 0.64 -17.82 -5.05
C PRO A 47 1.61 -18.04 -3.88
N TYR A 48 2.18 -19.24 -3.82
CA TYR A 48 3.12 -19.65 -2.78
C TYR A 48 4.43 -20.19 -3.38
N ASP A 49 5.51 -20.11 -2.60
CA ASP A 49 6.80 -20.70 -2.94
C ASP A 49 6.90 -22.19 -2.55
N GLU A 50 8.02 -22.83 -2.88
CA GLU A 50 8.28 -24.23 -2.55
C GLU A 50 8.27 -24.55 -1.04
N ASN A 51 8.43 -23.53 -0.20
CA ASN A 51 8.39 -23.64 1.26
C ASN A 51 6.99 -23.33 1.83
N GLY A 52 6.00 -23.05 0.97
CA GLY A 52 4.64 -22.73 1.37
C GLY A 52 4.42 -21.26 1.76
N ASN A 53 5.40 -20.38 1.58
CA ASN A 53 5.23 -18.96 1.87
C ASN A 53 4.41 -18.29 0.78
N THR A 54 3.29 -17.66 1.16
CA THR A 54 2.43 -16.91 0.26
C THR A 54 2.95 -15.50 -0.01
N VAL A 55 2.70 -14.97 -1.20
CA VAL A 55 3.03 -13.57 -1.54
C VAL A 55 1.98 -12.60 -0.99
N ASP A 56 2.40 -11.41 -0.54
CA ASP A 56 1.48 -10.38 -0.01
C ASP A 56 0.80 -9.55 -1.11
N ILE A 57 1.54 -9.22 -2.19
CA ILE A 57 1.09 -8.31 -3.26
C ILE A 57 1.51 -8.86 -4.62
N VAL A 58 0.56 -8.91 -5.56
CA VAL A 58 0.82 -9.25 -6.97
C VAL A 58 0.75 -7.98 -7.81
N LEU A 59 1.83 -7.69 -8.56
CA LEU A 59 1.94 -6.53 -9.44
C LEU A 59 1.93 -6.95 -10.92
N ASN A 60 1.38 -6.09 -11.78
CA ASN A 60 1.41 -6.32 -13.22
C ASN A 60 2.80 -6.02 -13.81
N PRO A 61 3.46 -6.99 -14.47
CA PRO A 61 4.80 -6.80 -15.03
C PRO A 61 4.83 -5.83 -16.22
N LEU A 62 3.73 -5.66 -16.96
CA LEU A 62 3.69 -4.84 -18.19
C LEU A 62 4.00 -3.35 -17.93
N GLY A 63 3.74 -2.87 -16.72
CA GLY A 63 4.01 -1.48 -16.34
C GLY A 63 5.49 -1.15 -16.22
N VAL A 64 6.35 -2.16 -16.07
CA VAL A 64 7.79 -1.98 -15.87
C VAL A 64 8.53 -1.57 -17.14
N PRO A 65 8.49 -2.36 -18.23
CA PRO A 65 9.18 -2.01 -19.47
C PRO A 65 8.56 -0.77 -20.12
N SER A 66 7.24 -0.60 -20.06
CA SER A 66 6.56 0.56 -20.66
C SER A 66 6.98 1.90 -20.05
N ARG A 67 7.33 1.93 -18.75
CA ARG A 67 7.72 3.16 -18.04
C ARG A 67 9.20 3.23 -17.72
N MET A 68 9.97 2.23 -18.16
CA MET A 68 11.41 2.11 -17.90
C MET A 68 11.77 2.23 -16.41
N ASN A 69 10.93 1.74 -15.50
CA ASN A 69 11.15 1.83 -14.05
C ASN A 69 11.95 0.62 -13.50
N ILE A 70 13.02 0.24 -14.19
CA ILE A 70 13.86 -0.95 -13.93
C ILE A 70 14.34 -1.01 -12.46
N GLY A 71 14.56 0.14 -11.84
CA GLY A 71 14.93 0.24 -10.42
C GLY A 71 13.98 -0.50 -9.48
N GLN A 72 12.68 -0.61 -9.82
CA GLN A 72 11.71 -1.39 -9.05
C GLN A 72 12.10 -2.88 -8.98
N VAL A 73 12.56 -3.42 -10.11
CA VAL A 73 12.97 -4.83 -10.18
C VAL A 73 14.26 -5.03 -9.39
N LEU A 74 15.22 -4.11 -9.53
CA LEU A 74 16.47 -4.16 -8.76
C LEU A 74 16.22 -4.04 -7.24
N GLU A 75 15.31 -3.16 -6.82
CA GLU A 75 14.89 -3.02 -5.41
C GLU A 75 14.31 -4.35 -4.90
N THR A 76 13.42 -4.99 -5.66
CA THR A 76 12.85 -6.29 -5.27
C THR A 76 13.92 -7.37 -5.13
N HIS A 77 14.86 -7.49 -6.08
CA HIS A 77 15.92 -8.51 -6.01
C HIS A 77 16.86 -8.30 -4.82
N LEU A 78 17.30 -7.06 -4.61
CA LEU A 78 18.16 -6.72 -3.47
C LEU A 78 17.41 -6.91 -2.13
N GLY A 79 16.11 -6.58 -2.09
CA GLY A 79 15.27 -6.80 -0.92
C GLY A 79 15.11 -8.28 -0.59
N MET A 80 14.93 -9.15 -1.59
CA MET A 80 14.90 -10.61 -1.40
C MET A 80 16.24 -11.15 -0.90
N ALA A 81 17.35 -10.71 -1.50
CA ALA A 81 18.69 -11.10 -1.04
C ALA A 81 18.93 -10.65 0.42
N ALA A 82 18.56 -9.42 0.76
CA ALA A 82 18.68 -8.90 2.12
C ALA A 82 17.81 -9.67 3.13
N LYS A 83 16.59 -10.07 2.75
CA LYS A 83 15.73 -10.92 3.59
C LYS A 83 16.36 -12.29 3.83
N GLY A 84 16.99 -12.88 2.82
CA GLY A 84 17.71 -14.16 2.97
C GLY A 84 18.97 -14.05 3.83
N LEU A 85 19.71 -12.94 3.73
CA LEU A 85 20.91 -12.69 4.55
C LEU A 85 20.59 -12.30 6.00
N GLY A 86 19.46 -11.63 6.22
CA GLY A 86 18.99 -11.23 7.54
C GLY A 86 18.16 -12.30 8.26
N GLY A 87 17.97 -13.47 7.65
CA GLY A 87 17.29 -14.63 8.25
C GLY A 87 18.21 -15.37 9.21
N GLU A 88 18.53 -14.75 10.34
CA GLU A 88 18.61 -15.46 11.62
C GLU A 88 17.23 -15.28 12.27
N ASP A 89 16.56 -16.42 12.50
CA ASP A 89 15.20 -16.64 13.07
C ASP A 89 13.97 -16.58 12.13
#